data_AF-A0A1I0HKU1-F1
#
_entry.id   AF-A0A1I0HKU1-F1
#
_cell.length_a   1.000
_cell.length_b   1.000
_cell.length_c   1.000
_cell.angle_alpha   90.00
_cell.angle_beta   90.00
_cell.angle_gamma   90.00
#
_symmetry.space_group_name_H-M   'P 1'
#
loop_
_entity.id
_entity.type
_entity.pdbx_description
1 polymer ?
#
loop_
_entity_poly.entity_id
_entity_poly.type
_entity_poly.pdbx_seq_one_letter_code
_entity_poly.pdbx_strand_id
1 'polypeptide(L)'
;MLLSRLHHDRPVAGQYGSVQRTSRRNRSLKDDEKVLSMLEAEGIDHERVMSVDRQKVDEALDVTTLTESDVYEIDESEYVRKAEVDDDVKESRLQGLKDRLAASEEAEAKELRQEIEALEERIDDLTSFRAGTEVQG
;
A
#
# COMPACT_ATOMS: atom_id res chain seq x y z
N MET A 1 -10.37 0.39 17.69
CA MET A 1 -9.41 0.55 16.57
C MET A 1 -10.16 0.50 15.24
N LEU A 2 -9.60 0.94 14.12
CA LEU A 2 -10.28 0.87 12.80
C LEU A 2 -10.69 -0.57 12.42
N LEU A 3 -9.90 -1.56 12.82
CA LEU A 3 -10.14 -3.00 12.59
C LEU A 3 -11.39 -3.56 13.29
N SER A 4 -11.87 -2.90 14.35
CA SER A 4 -13.06 -3.33 15.11
C SER A 4 -14.36 -3.26 14.30
N ARG A 5 -14.36 -2.53 13.18
CA ARG A 5 -15.52 -2.32 12.30
C ARG A 5 -15.65 -3.38 11.21
N LEU A 6 -14.63 -4.22 11.02
CA LEU A 6 -14.64 -5.31 10.07
C LEU A 6 -14.89 -6.61 10.84
N HIS A 7 -15.92 -7.37 10.49
CA HIS A 7 -16.09 -8.70 11.05
C HIS A 7 -15.08 -9.66 10.42
N HIS A 8 -14.55 -10.59 11.23
CA HIS A 8 -13.87 -11.79 10.75
C HIS A 8 -14.80 -12.47 9.73
N ASP A 9 -14.27 -12.78 8.55
CA ASP A 9 -14.91 -13.58 7.49
C ASP A 9 -16.00 -12.94 6.64
N ARG A 10 -16.26 -11.63 6.76
CA ARG A 10 -17.17 -10.95 5.84
C ARG A 10 -16.52 -9.73 5.15
N PRO A 11 -16.55 -9.66 3.81
CA PRO A 11 -16.16 -8.45 3.10
C PRO A 11 -17.06 -7.28 3.48
N VAL A 12 -16.45 -6.10 3.64
CA VAL A 12 -17.15 -4.82 3.81
C VAL A 12 -16.91 -3.98 2.57
N ALA A 13 -18.00 -3.58 1.94
CA ALA A 13 -17.98 -2.74 0.75
C ALA A 13 -17.59 -1.30 1.10
N GLY A 14 -16.81 -0.70 0.22
CA GLY A 14 -16.47 0.71 0.18
C GLY A 14 -16.69 1.26 -1.23
N GLN A 15 -16.39 2.54 -1.39
CA GLN A 15 -16.64 3.28 -2.63
C GLN A 15 -15.87 2.77 -3.87
N TYR A 16 -14.83 1.94 -3.72
CA TYR A 16 -13.96 1.47 -4.82
C TYR A 16 -13.76 -0.06 -4.82
N GLY A 17 -14.67 -0.81 -4.17
CA GLY A 17 -14.55 -2.25 -3.97
C GLY A 17 -14.72 -2.64 -2.50
N SER A 18 -14.22 -3.81 -2.11
CA SER A 18 -14.43 -4.37 -0.77
C SER A 18 -13.14 -4.80 -0.09
N VAL A 19 -13.14 -4.76 1.24
CA VAL A 19 -12.03 -5.22 2.08
C VAL A 19 -12.51 -6.23 3.09
N GLN A 20 -11.62 -7.14 3.49
CA GLN A 20 -11.91 -8.19 4.46
C GLN A 20 -10.82 -8.21 5.53
N ARG A 21 -11.22 -8.42 6.79
CA ARG A 21 -10.26 -8.66 7.88
C ARG A 21 -9.87 -10.14 7.87
N THR A 22 -8.58 -10.39 7.93
CA THR A 22 -7.98 -11.73 7.95
C THR A 22 -6.92 -11.80 9.03
N SER A 23 -6.76 -12.95 9.68
CA SER A 23 -5.62 -13.19 10.57
C SER A 23 -4.50 -13.90 9.82
N ARG A 24 -3.27 -13.63 10.23
CA ARG A 24 -2.09 -14.42 9.89
C ARG A 24 -1.48 -14.91 11.18
N ARG A 25 -1.26 -16.21 11.27
CA ARG A 25 -0.48 -16.85 12.33
C ARG A 25 0.92 -17.11 11.81
N ASN A 26 1.92 -16.60 12.52
CA ASN A 26 3.32 -16.89 12.28
C ASN A 26 3.84 -17.73 13.45
N ARG A 27 4.70 -18.72 13.15
CA ARG A 27 5.36 -19.51 14.19
C ARG A 27 6.87 -19.52 13.96
N SER A 28 7.62 -19.30 15.02
CA SER A 28 9.07 -19.42 15.08
C SER A 28 9.45 -20.31 16.24
N LEU A 29 10.50 -21.11 16.08
CA LEU A 29 10.99 -21.92 17.18
C LEU A 29 11.44 -21.00 18.32
N LYS A 30 11.16 -21.40 19.54
CA LYS A 30 11.85 -20.84 20.71
C LYS A 30 13.33 -21.20 20.65
N ASP A 31 14.09 -20.60 21.55
CA ASP A 31 15.50 -20.89 21.73
C ASP A 31 15.81 -22.40 21.67
N ASP A 32 16.79 -22.77 20.87
CA ASP A 32 17.10 -24.16 20.53
C ASP A 32 17.41 -25.01 21.78
N GLU A 33 18.15 -24.47 22.76
CA GLU A 33 18.45 -25.20 24.00
C GLU A 33 17.19 -25.44 24.82
N LYS A 34 16.30 -24.46 24.85
CA LYS A 34 15.01 -24.56 25.52
C LYS A 34 14.10 -25.59 24.83
N VAL A 35 14.07 -25.63 23.51
CA VAL A 35 13.28 -26.62 22.75
C VAL A 35 13.81 -28.03 22.98
N LEU A 36 15.14 -28.21 22.87
CA LEU A 36 15.77 -29.53 23.07
C LEU A 36 15.54 -30.07 24.48
N SER A 37 15.67 -29.24 25.52
CA SER A 37 15.42 -29.66 26.91
C SER A 37 13.97 -30.08 27.16
N MET A 38 12.99 -29.42 26.53
CA MET A 38 11.59 -29.84 26.61
C MET A 38 11.34 -31.18 25.91
N LEU A 39 11.94 -31.41 24.74
CA LEU A 39 11.84 -32.67 24.02
C LEU A 39 12.50 -33.82 24.79
N GLU A 40 13.66 -33.58 25.41
CA GLU A 40 14.38 -34.56 26.23
C GLU A 40 13.57 -34.97 27.48
N ALA A 41 12.87 -34.02 28.11
CA ALA A 41 12.00 -34.30 29.25
C ALA A 41 10.85 -35.27 28.92
N GLU A 42 10.44 -35.33 27.65
CA GLU A 42 9.44 -36.27 27.12
C GLU A 42 10.07 -37.56 26.54
N GLY A 43 11.39 -37.74 26.69
CA GLY A 43 12.11 -38.93 26.24
C GLY A 43 12.56 -38.91 24.78
N ILE A 44 12.60 -37.75 24.13
CA ILE A 44 13.19 -37.59 22.79
C ILE A 44 14.68 -37.26 22.94
N ASP A 45 15.55 -38.21 22.58
CA ASP A 45 17.00 -38.06 22.72
C ASP A 45 17.60 -37.00 21.75
N HIS A 46 18.62 -36.28 22.22
CA HIS A 46 19.35 -35.24 21.49
C HIS A 46 20.00 -35.74 20.19
N GLU A 47 20.34 -37.03 20.10
CA GLU A 47 20.85 -37.64 18.86
C GLU A 47 19.81 -37.66 17.71
N ARG A 48 18.51 -37.68 18.03
CA ARG A 48 17.45 -37.64 17.00
C ARG A 48 17.27 -36.23 16.43
N VAL A 49 17.71 -35.20 17.15
CA VAL A 49 17.55 -33.78 16.82
C VAL A 49 18.88 -33.03 16.90
N MET A 50 19.93 -33.58 16.28
CA MET A 50 21.26 -32.93 16.17
C MET A 50 21.26 -31.53 15.52
N SER A 51 20.12 -31.13 14.93
CA SER A 51 19.82 -29.78 14.45
C SER A 51 18.35 -29.49 14.73
N VAL A 52 18.02 -28.39 15.40
CA VAL A 52 16.64 -27.96 15.64
C VAL A 52 16.09 -27.37 14.34
N ASP A 53 15.65 -28.23 13.43
CA ASP A 53 14.83 -27.82 12.30
C ASP A 53 13.35 -27.96 12.67
N ARG A 54 12.53 -27.02 12.20
CA ARG A 54 11.08 -27.02 12.38
C ARG A 54 10.46 -28.37 12.02
N GLN A 55 10.90 -28.99 10.93
CA GLN A 55 10.33 -30.28 10.52
C GLN A 55 10.51 -31.37 11.58
N LYS A 56 11.70 -31.47 12.19
CA LYS A 56 11.99 -32.48 13.22
C LYS A 56 11.24 -32.21 14.52
N VAL A 57 11.08 -30.93 14.87
CA VAL A 57 10.30 -30.52 16.06
C VAL A 57 8.82 -30.84 15.85
N ASP A 58 8.27 -30.56 14.66
CA ASP A 58 6.89 -30.94 14.31
C ASP A 58 6.69 -32.47 14.41
N GLU A 59 7.61 -33.28 13.86
CA GLU A 59 7.56 -34.75 13.98
C GLU A 59 7.67 -35.24 15.44
N ALA A 60 8.41 -34.55 16.30
CA ALA A 60 8.51 -34.88 17.72
C ALA A 60 7.25 -34.50 18.50
N LEU A 61 6.59 -33.40 18.14
CA LEU A 61 5.31 -33.00 18.73
C LEU A 61 4.21 -34.05 18.47
N ASP A 62 4.23 -34.73 17.32
CA ASP A 62 3.24 -35.77 16.98
C ASP A 62 3.29 -37.00 17.92
N VAL A 63 4.40 -37.21 18.62
CA VAL A 63 4.62 -38.38 19.49
C VAL A 63 4.84 -38.01 20.97
N THR A 64 4.75 -36.73 21.32
CA THR A 64 4.92 -36.23 22.69
C THR A 64 3.62 -35.62 23.21
N THR A 65 3.58 -35.28 24.50
CA THR A 65 2.43 -34.57 25.09
C THR A 65 2.55 -33.05 25.02
N LEU A 66 3.67 -32.56 24.49
CA LEU A 66 3.95 -31.13 24.33
C LEU A 66 3.00 -30.50 23.30
N THR A 67 2.66 -29.25 23.57
CA THR A 67 1.89 -28.44 22.64
C THR A 67 2.80 -27.62 21.75
N GLU A 68 2.26 -27.17 20.61
CA GLU A 68 2.97 -26.25 19.72
C GLU A 68 3.45 -24.99 20.46
N SER A 69 2.65 -24.48 21.40
CA SER A 69 2.97 -23.32 22.22
C SER A 69 4.11 -23.55 23.21
N ASP A 70 4.47 -24.80 23.50
CA ASP A 70 5.59 -25.12 24.38
C ASP A 70 6.92 -24.90 23.65
N VAL A 71 7.00 -25.27 22.37
CA VAL A 71 8.24 -25.22 21.57
C VAL A 71 8.30 -24.06 20.56
N TYR A 72 7.17 -23.49 20.15
CA TYR A 72 7.10 -22.34 19.24
C TYR A 72 6.67 -21.06 19.96
N GLU A 73 7.25 -19.94 19.55
CA GLU A 73 6.66 -18.62 19.68
C GLU A 73 5.66 -18.44 18.54
N ILE A 74 4.41 -18.15 18.91
CA ILE A 74 3.30 -18.00 17.97
C ILE A 74 2.81 -16.57 18.06
N ASP A 75 2.94 -15.84 16.95
CA ASP A 75 2.43 -14.49 16.81
C ASP A 75 1.20 -14.49 15.89
N GLU A 76 0.10 -13.91 16.35
CA GLU A 76 -1.08 -13.67 15.54
C GLU A 76 -1.21 -12.19 15.22
N SER A 77 -1.36 -11.88 13.94
CA SER A 77 -1.54 -10.51 13.44
C SER A 77 -2.78 -10.41 12.58
N GLU A 78 -3.66 -9.46 12.93
CA GLU A 78 -4.81 -9.12 12.11
C GLU A 78 -4.43 -8.07 11.06
N TYR A 79 -4.87 -8.28 9.83
CA TYR A 79 -4.67 -7.32 8.75
C TYR A 79 -5.91 -7.22 7.85
N VAL A 80 -5.96 -6.15 7.07
CA VAL A 80 -7.02 -5.90 6.11
C VAL A 80 -6.50 -6.26 4.72
N ARG A 81 -7.23 -7.15 4.03
CA ARG A 81 -6.94 -7.56 2.66
C ARG A 81 -8.01 -7.04 1.71
N LYS A 82 -7.59 -6.65 0.51
CA LYS A 82 -8.47 -6.37 -0.62
C LYS A 82 -9.25 -7.63 -0.99
N ALA A 83 -10.58 -7.57 -0.93
CA ALA A 83 -11.46 -8.66 -1.34
C ALA A 83 -11.81 -8.50 -2.83
N GLU A 84 -12.45 -7.39 -3.19
CA GLU A 84 -12.78 -7.06 -4.58
C GLU A 84 -12.42 -5.61 -4.91
N VAL A 85 -12.32 -5.32 -6.20
CA VAL A 85 -12.09 -4.00 -6.74
C VAL A 85 -13.20 -3.66 -7.72
N ASP A 86 -13.75 -2.46 -7.59
CA ASP A 86 -14.65 -1.88 -8.59
C ASP A 86 -13.81 -0.99 -9.52
N ASP A 87 -13.37 -1.56 -10.64
CA ASP A 87 -12.51 -0.86 -11.60
C ASP A 87 -13.28 0.19 -12.41
N ASP A 88 -14.56 -0.04 -12.71
CA ASP A 88 -15.41 0.89 -13.45
C ASP A 88 -15.60 2.22 -12.69
N VAL A 89 -15.84 2.15 -11.37
CA VAL A 89 -15.96 3.35 -10.53
C VAL A 89 -14.62 4.08 -10.42
N LYS A 90 -13.51 3.35 -10.32
CA LYS A 90 -12.17 3.95 -10.28
C LYS A 90 -11.84 4.67 -11.59
N GLU A 91 -12.12 4.03 -12.73
CA GLU A 91 -11.87 4.59 -14.05
C GLU A 91 -12.73 5.83 -14.27
N SER A 92 -14.02 5.76 -13.96
CA SER A 92 -14.95 6.90 -14.05
C SER A 92 -14.48 8.08 -13.19
N ARG A 93 -14.03 7.81 -11.96
CA ARG A 93 -13.52 8.85 -11.06
C ARG A 93 -12.22 9.47 -11.59
N LEU A 94 -11.32 8.65 -12.13
CA LEU A 94 -10.06 9.10 -12.71
C LEU A 94 -10.31 9.94 -13.96
N GLN A 95 -11.22 9.52 -14.83
CA GLN A 95 -11.57 10.28 -16.03
C GLN A 95 -12.13 11.65 -15.65
N GLY A 96 -13.06 11.73 -14.69
CA GLY A 96 -13.57 13.01 -14.21
C GLY A 96 -12.53 13.89 -13.47
N LEU A 97 -11.41 13.32 -13.01
CA LEU A 97 -10.25 14.09 -12.53
C LEU A 97 -9.43 14.64 -13.69
N LYS A 98 -9.19 13.82 -14.72
CA LYS A 98 -8.48 14.23 -15.95
C LYS A 98 -9.21 15.35 -16.67
N ASP A 99 -10.53 15.23 -16.84
CA ASP A 99 -11.33 16.24 -17.53
C ASP A 99 -11.27 17.59 -16.82
N ARG A 100 -11.27 17.59 -15.48
CA ARG A 100 -11.12 18.81 -14.68
C ARG A 100 -9.72 19.42 -14.79
N LEU A 101 -8.69 18.59 -14.86
CA LEU A 101 -7.31 19.08 -15.03
C LEU A 101 -7.13 19.72 -16.41
N ALA A 102 -7.59 19.04 -17.47
CA ALA A 102 -7.52 19.56 -18.83
C ALA A 102 -8.27 20.90 -18.96
N ALA A 103 -9.46 21.03 -18.36
CA ALA A 103 -10.20 22.28 -18.35
C ALA A 103 -9.45 23.44 -17.66
N SER A 104 -8.65 23.14 -16.62
CA SER A 104 -7.81 24.15 -15.95
C SER A 104 -6.64 24.57 -16.85
N GLU A 105 -5.92 23.60 -17.43
CA GLU A 105 -4.79 23.87 -18.32
C GLU A 105 -5.22 24.67 -19.56
N GLU A 106 -6.38 24.37 -20.14
CA GLU A 106 -6.94 25.13 -21.25
C GLU A 106 -7.31 26.57 -20.85
N ALA A 107 -7.90 26.76 -19.67
CA ALA A 107 -8.24 28.09 -19.16
C ALA A 107 -6.99 28.94 -18.91
N GLU A 108 -5.99 28.37 -18.24
CA GLU A 108 -4.69 29.02 -17.97
C GLU A 108 -3.95 29.34 -19.28
N ALA A 109 -3.92 28.41 -20.23
CA ALA A 109 -3.30 28.64 -21.55
C ALA A 109 -4.05 29.70 -22.37
N LYS A 110 -5.37 29.85 -22.17
CA LYS A 110 -6.15 30.91 -22.81
C LYS A 110 -5.83 32.27 -22.18
N GLU A 111 -5.74 32.35 -20.87
CA GLU A 111 -5.38 33.56 -20.14
C GLU A 111 -3.99 34.06 -20.56
N LEU A 112 -3.00 33.16 -20.61
CA LEU A 112 -1.65 33.51 -21.05
C LEU A 112 -1.60 34.04 -22.49
N ARG A 113 -2.39 33.45 -23.40
CA ARG A 113 -2.48 33.94 -24.79
C ARG A 113 -3.06 35.34 -24.88
N GLN A 114 -4.10 35.63 -24.09
CA GLN A 114 -4.70 36.96 -24.02
C GLN A 114 -3.72 37.99 -23.45
N GLU A 115 -2.94 37.60 -22.44
CA GLU A 115 -1.88 38.45 -21.89
C GLU A 115 -0.80 38.75 -22.93
N ILE A 116 -0.35 37.75 -23.69
CA ILE A 116 0.63 37.94 -24.77
C ILE A 116 0.08 38.89 -25.85
N GLU A 117 -1.15 38.68 -26.31
CA GLU A 117 -1.78 39.54 -27.33
C GLU A 117 -1.90 40.99 -26.84
N ALA A 118 -2.30 41.21 -25.59
CA ALA A 118 -2.34 42.54 -24.99
C ALA A 118 -0.96 43.18 -24.85
N LEU A 119 0.09 42.39 -24.56
CA LEU A 119 1.46 42.87 -24.52
C LEU A 119 1.98 43.22 -25.92
N GLU A 120 1.64 42.43 -26.94
CA GLU A 120 2.00 42.69 -28.34
C GLU A 120 1.34 43.97 -28.86
N GLU A 121 0.03 44.17 -28.62
CA GLU A 121 -0.69 45.40 -28.98
C GLU A 121 -0.04 46.63 -28.32
N ARG A 122 0.30 46.54 -27.02
CA ARG A 122 0.98 47.62 -26.31
C ARG A 122 2.37 47.93 -26.87
N ILE A 123 3.11 46.91 -27.31
CA ILE A 123 4.41 47.10 -27.96
C ILE A 123 4.22 47.79 -29.33
N ASP A 124 3.23 47.38 -30.12
CA ASP A 124 2.94 47.99 -31.42
C ASP A 124 2.56 49.47 -31.25
N ASP A 125 1.68 49.79 -30.29
CA ASP A 125 1.35 51.17 -29.93
C ASP A 125 2.59 52.00 -29.54
N LEU A 126 3.48 51.44 -28.72
CA LEU A 126 4.69 52.14 -28.26
C LEU A 126 5.76 52.29 -29.37
N THR A 127 5.78 51.38 -30.34
CA THR A 127 6.78 51.36 -31.41
C THR A 127 6.31 52.09 -32.67
N SER A 128 5.00 52.16 -32.92
CA SER A 128 4.38 52.87 -34.04
C SER A 128 4.70 54.37 -34.05
N PHE A 129 4.87 55.00 -32.87
CA PHE A 129 5.29 56.40 -32.75
C PHE A 129 6.77 56.64 -33.05
N ARG A 130 7.65 55.65 -32.84
CA ARG A 130 9.09 55.81 -33.16
C ARG A 130 9.37 55.82 -34.65
N ALA A 131 8.57 55.11 -35.46
CA ALA A 131 8.68 55.15 -36.92
C ALA A 131 8.34 56.53 -37.53
N GLY A 132 7.64 57.40 -36.81
CA GLY A 132 7.30 58.76 -37.26
C GLY A 132 8.31 59.86 -36.89
N THR A 133 9.31 59.57 -36.04
CA THR A 133 10.24 60.60 -35.52
C THR A 133 11.67 60.48 -36.11
N GLU A 134 11.91 59.52 -37.01
CA GLU A 134 13.16 59.37 -37.77
C GLU A 134 13.02 59.82 -39.23
N VAL A 135 12.28 60.89 -39.53
CA VAL A 135 12.40 61.63 -40.80
C VAL A 135 12.19 63.13 -40.56
N GLN A 136 13.20 63.80 -40.03
CA GLN A 136 13.47 65.22 -40.31
C GLN A 136 14.92 65.54 -39.89
N GLY A 137 15.82 65.35 -40.85
CA GLY A 137 16.98 66.23 -40.99
C GLY A 137 16.58 67.50 -41.73
#